data_AF-A0A401H6V0-F1
#
_entry.id   AF-A0A401H6V0-F1
#
_cell.length_a   1.000
_cell.length_b   1.000
_cell.length_c   1.000
_cell.angle_alpha   90.00
_cell.angle_beta   90.00
_cell.angle_gamma   90.00
#
_symmetry.space_group_name_H-M   'P 1'
#
loop_
_entity.id
_entity.type
_entity.pdbx_description
1 polymer ?
#
loop_
_entity_poly.entity_id
_entity_poly.type
_entity_poly.pdbx_seq_one_letter_code
_entity_poly.pdbx_strand_id
1 'polypeptide(L)'
;MEGFLYCQLFFGPKLQKFALQTGDPDLEGVVVSAHGLAPCLQTLHLDVSIGSGYFSVESPGFLQSFCFSSFQRFIYKSDLPISSEAFLHLFSLPHLIQLDITYEDENQPLMSPLPTTTILETAFPVLKTPSLAAESMRHCAAILKVSRFRHAEKVVLHTQMSEDNTTDNLHAVLKLLPAQIPHDSLKELVITSVGVDGSEEVIDLRCLFLLQKISNLRSLCIDTECRVVVDDAGLETLAKAWPNLQKLFLIQGRSLASFPVGVNPTTLDHA
;
A
#
# COMPACT_ATOMS: atom_id res chain seq x y z
N MET A 1 -5.08 28.81 6.12
CA MET A 1 -3.91 29.44 5.46
C MET A 1 -2.83 29.98 6.42
N GLU A 2 -3.14 30.69 7.53
CA GLU A 2 -2.07 31.21 8.43
C GLU A 2 -1.27 30.14 9.19
N GLY A 3 -1.89 28.99 9.52
CA GLY A 3 -1.23 27.92 10.28
C GLY A 3 -0.03 27.30 9.55
N PHE A 4 -0.03 27.32 8.21
CA PHE A 4 0.99 26.62 7.44
C PHE A 4 2.31 27.39 7.27
N LEU A 5 2.29 28.72 7.36
CA LEU A 5 3.50 29.56 7.31
C LEU A 5 4.55 29.14 8.36
N TYR A 6 4.12 28.69 9.54
CA TYR A 6 5.04 28.27 10.59
C TYR A 6 5.74 26.94 10.30
N CYS A 7 5.14 26.05 9.52
CA CYS A 7 5.77 24.78 9.14
C CYS A 7 7.03 25.01 8.31
N GLN A 8 7.07 26.09 7.52
CA GLN A 8 8.22 26.45 6.70
C GLN A 8 9.49 26.73 7.52
N LEU A 9 9.33 27.19 8.77
CA LEU A 9 10.46 27.46 9.68
C LEU A 9 11.24 26.20 10.06
N PHE A 10 10.62 25.03 9.93
CA PHE A 10 11.23 23.74 10.24
C PHE A 10 11.86 23.07 9.01
N PHE A 11 11.63 23.61 7.80
CA PHE A 11 12.30 23.12 6.61
C PHE A 11 13.71 23.71 6.54
N GLY A 12 14.69 22.83 6.73
CA GLY A 12 16.09 23.16 6.56
C GLY A 12 16.76 22.27 5.51
N PRO A 13 17.91 22.68 4.96
CA PRO A 13 18.58 21.94 3.89
C PRO A 13 19.06 20.54 4.30
N LYS A 14 19.13 20.27 5.61
CA LYS A 14 19.52 18.97 6.17
C LYS A 14 18.32 18.09 6.56
N LEU A 15 17.09 18.57 6.39
CA LEU A 15 15.91 17.81 6.76
C LEU A 15 15.77 16.59 5.84
N GLN A 16 15.77 15.40 6.43
CA GLN A 16 15.66 14.13 5.69
C GLN A 16 14.30 13.47 5.86
N LYS A 17 13.60 13.76 6.95
CA LYS A 17 12.31 13.16 7.29
C LYS A 17 11.36 14.27 7.69
N PHE A 18 10.18 14.27 7.11
CA PHE A 18 9.11 15.19 7.48
C PHE A 18 7.84 14.38 7.69
N ALA A 19 7.19 14.63 8.81
CA ALA A 19 5.90 14.04 9.15
C ALA A 19 4.93 15.18 9.48
N LEU A 20 3.76 15.16 8.85
CA LEU A 20 2.70 16.12 9.09
C LEU A 20 1.42 15.37 9.37
N GLN A 21 0.81 15.66 10.51
CA GLN A 21 -0.56 15.31 10.81
C GLN A 21 -1.41 16.58 10.68
N THR A 22 -2.44 16.56 9.84
CA THR A 22 -3.25 17.74 9.54
C THR A 22 -4.70 17.38 9.27
N GLY A 23 -5.62 18.26 9.67
CA GLY A 23 -7.00 18.27 9.18
C GLY A 23 -7.25 19.31 8.09
N ASP A 24 -6.23 20.09 7.73
CA ASP A 24 -6.29 21.09 6.66
C ASP A 24 -6.00 20.42 5.30
N PRO A 25 -6.88 20.59 4.31
CA PRO A 25 -6.70 20.02 2.97
C PRO A 25 -5.57 20.66 2.14
N ASP A 26 -5.00 21.81 2.55
CA ASP A 26 -3.91 22.48 1.80
C ASP A 26 -2.55 21.78 1.99
N LEU A 27 -2.46 20.53 1.52
CA LEU A 27 -1.23 19.74 1.46
C LEU A 27 -0.26 20.29 0.41
N GLU A 28 -0.77 21.00 -0.59
CA GLU A 28 0.04 21.49 -1.70
C GLU A 28 1.09 22.48 -1.23
N GLY A 29 0.69 23.50 -0.46
CA GLY A 29 1.62 24.47 0.10
C GLY A 29 2.71 23.80 0.94
N VAL A 30 2.37 22.71 1.62
CA VAL A 30 3.30 21.93 2.44
C VAL A 30 4.37 21.27 1.63
N VAL A 31 3.96 20.46 0.66
CA VAL A 31 4.92 19.64 -0.06
C VAL A 31 5.75 20.52 -1.00
N VAL A 32 5.18 21.58 -1.58
CA VAL A 32 5.95 22.60 -2.35
C VAL A 32 7.01 23.27 -1.48
N SER A 33 6.66 23.68 -0.25
CA SER A 33 7.61 24.31 0.67
C SER A 33 8.71 23.34 1.10
N ALA A 34 8.34 22.09 1.43
CA ALA A 34 9.29 21.05 1.76
C ALA A 34 10.28 20.79 0.61
N HIS A 35 9.81 20.83 -0.64
CA HIS A 35 10.66 20.69 -1.81
C HIS A 35 11.68 21.82 -1.95
N GLY A 36 11.24 23.07 -1.86
CA GLY A 36 12.14 24.22 -2.02
C GLY A 36 13.15 24.37 -0.89
N LEU A 37 12.78 23.97 0.33
CA LEU A 37 13.56 24.26 1.55
C LEU A 37 14.30 23.04 2.11
N ALA A 38 13.90 21.82 1.75
CA ALA A 38 14.51 20.57 2.18
C ALA A 38 14.90 19.66 0.98
N PRO A 39 15.90 20.03 0.18
CA PRO A 39 16.36 19.24 -0.98
C PRO A 39 16.85 17.82 -0.62
N CYS A 40 17.25 17.59 0.63
CA CYS A 40 17.68 16.29 1.13
C CYS A 40 16.54 15.42 1.70
N LEU A 41 15.28 15.80 1.50
CA LEU A 41 14.14 15.04 2.01
C LEU A 41 14.09 13.65 1.39
N GLN A 42 14.12 12.62 2.26
CA GLN A 42 14.09 11.21 1.90
C GLN A 42 12.77 10.55 2.26
N THR A 43 12.13 11.00 3.35
CA THR A 43 10.86 10.44 3.84
C THR A 43 9.83 11.55 4.05
N LEU A 44 8.65 11.35 3.48
CA LEU A 44 7.48 12.20 3.71
C LEU A 44 6.36 11.33 4.26
N HIS A 45 5.87 11.69 5.44
CA HIS A 45 4.71 11.10 6.08
C HIS A 45 3.61 12.13 6.18
N LEU A 46 2.48 11.86 5.55
CA LEU A 46 1.27 12.67 5.61
C LEU A 46 0.16 11.85 6.28
N ASP A 47 -0.35 12.35 7.39
CA ASP A 47 -1.52 11.82 8.10
C ASP A 47 -2.62 12.88 8.04
N VAL A 48 -3.65 12.63 7.23
CA VAL A 48 -4.66 13.60 6.84
C VAL A 48 -6.00 13.10 7.37
N SER A 49 -6.55 13.80 8.35
CA SER A 49 -7.81 13.42 8.97
C SER A 49 -8.77 14.61 8.89
N ILE A 50 -9.65 14.62 7.90
CA ILE A 50 -10.62 15.71 7.72
C ILE A 50 -11.92 15.29 8.40
N GLY A 51 -12.05 15.61 9.69
CA GLY A 51 -13.23 15.22 10.46
C GLY A 51 -14.54 15.59 9.77
N SER A 52 -15.33 14.58 9.35
CA SER A 52 -16.72 14.54 8.83
C SER A 52 -17.27 15.71 7.98
N GLY A 53 -16.45 16.66 7.56
CA GLY A 53 -16.83 17.81 6.75
C GLY A 53 -16.63 17.48 5.29
N TYR A 54 -17.66 17.66 4.47
CA TYR A 54 -17.60 17.46 3.03
C TYR A 54 -16.59 18.43 2.38
N PHE A 55 -15.33 18.03 2.26
CA PHE A 55 -14.34 18.72 1.47
C PHE A 55 -14.02 17.89 0.24
N SER A 56 -14.36 18.40 -0.95
CA SER A 56 -13.83 17.86 -2.20
C SER A 56 -12.42 18.39 -2.38
N VAL A 57 -11.41 17.57 -2.10
CA VAL A 57 -10.03 17.92 -2.40
C VAL A 57 -9.78 17.74 -3.89
N GLU A 58 -10.19 18.74 -4.67
CA GLU A 58 -9.78 18.93 -6.05
C GLU A 58 -8.46 19.73 -6.08
N SER A 59 -7.41 19.26 -5.39
CA SER A 59 -6.06 19.82 -5.56
C SER A 59 -5.22 18.83 -6.39
N PRO A 60 -5.23 18.93 -7.72
CA PRO A 60 -4.72 17.89 -8.61
C PRO A 60 -3.18 17.91 -8.71
N GLY A 61 -2.55 18.99 -8.27
CA GLY A 61 -1.22 19.34 -8.76
C GLY A 61 -0.05 19.12 -7.81
N PHE A 62 -0.26 18.82 -6.53
CA PHE A 62 0.84 19.03 -5.58
C PHE A 62 2.07 18.18 -5.92
N LEU A 63 1.88 16.94 -6.37
CA LEU A 63 2.98 16.08 -6.77
C LEU A 63 3.68 16.38 -8.11
N GLN A 64 3.14 17.28 -8.96
CA GLN A 64 3.69 17.51 -10.31
C GLN A 64 4.98 18.33 -10.32
N SER A 65 5.25 19.10 -9.27
CA SER A 65 6.42 19.99 -9.21
C SER A 65 7.67 19.33 -8.64
N PHE A 66 7.61 18.04 -8.27
CA PHE A 66 8.67 17.39 -7.53
C PHE A 66 9.77 16.79 -8.41
N CYS A 67 11.00 17.19 -8.12
CA CYS A 67 12.19 16.44 -8.49
C CYS A 67 13.03 16.15 -7.24
N PHE A 68 12.50 15.36 -6.31
CA PHE A 68 13.31 14.92 -5.18
C PHE A 68 14.23 13.79 -5.61
N SER A 69 15.46 14.13 -5.98
CA SER A 69 16.52 13.18 -6.30
C SER A 69 16.89 12.25 -5.13
N SER A 70 16.45 12.54 -3.91
CA SER A 70 16.77 11.75 -2.70
C SER A 70 15.56 11.07 -2.07
N PHE A 71 14.38 11.19 -2.65
CA PHE A 71 13.14 10.74 -2.01
C PHE A 71 12.92 9.24 -2.13
N GLN A 72 12.89 8.57 -0.99
CA GLN A 72 12.92 7.11 -0.89
C GLN A 72 11.66 6.50 -0.29
N ARG A 73 10.94 7.23 0.56
CA ARG A 73 9.77 6.71 1.27
C ARG A 73 8.64 7.71 1.32
N PHE A 74 7.46 7.28 0.88
CA PHE A 74 6.22 8.00 1.02
C PHE A 74 5.25 7.22 1.90
N ILE A 75 4.72 7.88 2.92
CA ILE A 75 3.66 7.35 3.79
C ILE A 75 2.49 8.31 3.68
N TYR A 76 1.34 7.80 3.27
CA TYR A 76 0.10 8.55 3.22
C TYR A 76 -0.96 7.78 3.99
N LYS A 77 -1.51 8.43 5.01
CA LYS A 77 -2.62 7.94 5.79
C LYS A 77 -3.74 8.97 5.69
N SER A 78 -4.92 8.57 5.24
CA SER A 78 -6.00 9.52 5.01
C SER A 78 -7.38 8.87 4.98
N ASP A 79 -8.39 9.61 5.41
CA ASP A 79 -9.80 9.32 5.11
C ASP A 79 -10.21 9.79 3.71
N LEU A 80 -9.44 10.71 3.11
CA LEU A 80 -9.61 11.14 1.72
C LEU A 80 -8.87 10.26 0.71
N PRO A 81 -9.44 10.09 -0.50
CA PRO A 81 -8.78 9.37 -1.58
C PRO A 81 -7.57 10.14 -2.10
N ILE A 82 -6.52 9.41 -2.50
CA ILE A 82 -5.39 10.02 -3.21
C ILE A 82 -5.83 10.35 -4.64
N SER A 83 -5.57 11.58 -5.08
CA SER A 83 -5.91 11.98 -6.45
C SER A 83 -5.14 11.12 -7.46
N SER A 84 -5.78 10.84 -8.60
CA SER A 84 -5.15 10.08 -9.69
C SER A 84 -3.84 10.73 -10.14
N GLU A 85 -3.82 12.06 -10.24
CA GLU A 85 -2.63 12.82 -10.64
C GLU A 85 -1.50 12.68 -9.62
N ALA A 86 -1.80 12.84 -8.32
CA ALA A 86 -0.82 12.64 -7.26
C ALA A 86 -0.23 11.22 -7.34
N PHE A 87 -1.09 10.20 -7.46
CA PHE A 87 -0.64 8.82 -7.56
C PHE A 87 0.23 8.57 -8.80
N LEU A 88 -0.13 9.14 -9.97
CA LEU A 88 0.69 9.06 -11.19
C LEU A 88 2.06 9.73 -11.02
N HIS A 89 2.16 10.82 -10.26
CA HIS A 89 3.46 11.43 -9.97
C HIS A 89 4.34 10.54 -9.11
N LEU A 90 3.78 9.83 -8.12
CA LEU A 90 4.52 8.84 -7.34
C LEU A 90 5.16 7.76 -8.24
N PHE A 91 4.51 7.41 -9.36
CA PHE A 91 5.04 6.41 -10.30
C PHE A 91 6.34 6.87 -10.96
N SER A 92 6.51 8.17 -11.13
CA SER A 92 7.65 8.77 -11.81
C SER A 92 8.87 8.96 -10.91
N LEU A 93 8.72 8.79 -9.59
CA LEU A 93 9.78 9.09 -8.64
C LEU A 93 10.94 8.07 -8.76
N PRO A 94 12.14 8.53 -9.19
CA PRO A 94 13.23 7.63 -9.59
C PRO A 94 13.90 6.89 -8.43
N HIS A 95 13.66 7.34 -7.19
CA HIS A 95 14.31 6.82 -5.99
C HIS A 95 13.33 6.29 -4.96
N LEU A 96 12.03 6.27 -5.25
CA LEU A 96 11.00 5.80 -4.32
C LEU A 96 11.10 4.28 -4.15
N ILE A 97 11.57 3.84 -2.98
CA ILE A 97 11.80 2.44 -2.63
C ILE A 97 10.61 1.88 -1.84
N GLN A 98 9.99 2.69 -0.98
CA GLN A 98 8.89 2.28 -0.11
C GLN A 98 7.69 3.22 -0.27
N LEU A 99 6.52 2.62 -0.41
CA LEU A 99 5.24 3.32 -0.56
C LEU A 99 4.26 2.68 0.43
N ASP A 100 3.82 3.45 1.41
CA ASP A 100 2.82 3.04 2.38
C ASP A 100 1.57 3.92 2.21
N ILE A 101 0.45 3.35 1.76
CA ILE A 101 -0.84 4.04 1.61
C ILE A 101 -1.83 3.40 2.56
N THR A 102 -2.45 4.18 3.43
CA THR A 102 -3.51 3.76 4.36
C THR A 102 -4.75 4.62 4.12
N TYR A 103 -5.89 3.98 3.90
CA TYR A 103 -7.14 4.62 3.55
C TYR A 103 -8.31 4.10 4.38
N GLU A 104 -8.99 5.01 5.06
CA GLU A 104 -9.93 4.67 6.14
C GLU A 104 -11.42 4.93 5.78
N ASP A 105 -11.74 5.31 4.53
CA ASP A 105 -13.14 5.49 4.08
C ASP A 105 -13.63 4.31 3.24
N GLU A 106 -14.62 3.57 3.74
CA GLU A 106 -15.23 2.43 3.07
C GLU A 106 -16.14 2.84 1.89
N ASN A 107 -16.77 4.00 1.98
CA ASN A 107 -17.86 4.41 1.07
C ASN A 107 -17.34 5.06 -0.20
N GLN A 108 -16.10 5.56 -0.18
CA GLN A 108 -15.49 6.24 -1.30
C GLN A 108 -14.41 5.38 -1.96
N PRO A 109 -14.29 5.44 -3.29
CA PRO A 109 -13.19 4.76 -3.96
C PRO A 109 -11.87 5.42 -3.55
N LEU A 110 -10.90 4.59 -3.13
CA LEU A 110 -9.52 5.01 -2.78
C LEU A 110 -8.85 5.94 -3.80
N MET A 111 -9.23 5.81 -5.07
CA MET A 111 -8.77 6.69 -6.14
C MET A 111 -9.91 7.00 -7.09
N SER A 112 -9.92 8.22 -7.62
CA SER A 112 -10.71 8.55 -8.80
C SER A 112 -10.33 7.62 -9.97
N PRO A 113 -11.27 7.29 -10.88
CA PRO A 113 -10.97 6.44 -12.02
C PRO A 113 -9.90 7.07 -12.90
N LEU A 114 -8.79 6.35 -13.08
CA LEU A 114 -7.74 6.72 -14.02
C LEU A 114 -8.27 6.59 -15.47
N PRO A 115 -7.81 7.43 -16.41
CA PRO A 115 -8.14 7.27 -17.81
C PRO A 115 -7.69 5.87 -18.26
N THR A 116 -8.59 5.08 -18.83
CA THR A 116 -8.42 3.67 -19.20
C THR A 116 -7.24 3.40 -20.15
N THR A 117 -6.69 4.45 -20.78
CA THR A 117 -5.54 4.39 -21.67
C THR A 117 -4.19 4.47 -20.95
N THR A 118 -4.15 4.77 -19.66
CA THR A 118 -2.93 5.11 -18.92
C THR A 118 -2.33 3.88 -18.21
N ILE A 119 -2.07 2.81 -18.95
CA ILE A 119 -1.19 1.75 -18.44
C ILE A 119 0.24 2.25 -18.59
N LEU A 120 0.79 2.86 -17.54
CA LEU A 120 2.18 3.29 -17.54
C LEU A 120 3.08 2.06 -17.49
N GLU A 121 3.67 1.71 -18.63
CA GLU A 121 4.54 0.54 -18.76
C GLU A 121 5.70 0.58 -17.76
N THR A 122 6.14 1.77 -17.35
CA THR A 122 7.24 2.01 -16.41
C THR A 122 6.78 2.76 -15.15
N ALA A 123 5.70 2.30 -14.51
CA ALA A 123 5.37 2.76 -13.17
C ALA A 123 6.42 2.27 -12.15
N PHE A 124 6.85 3.15 -11.25
CA PHE A 124 7.73 2.86 -10.12
C PHE A 124 9.07 2.19 -10.48
N PRO A 125 10.08 2.96 -10.92
CA PRO A 125 11.32 2.40 -11.46
C PRO A 125 12.17 1.63 -10.43
N VAL A 126 12.01 1.89 -9.13
CA VAL A 126 12.80 1.24 -8.07
C VAL A 126 12.00 0.84 -6.83
N LEU A 127 10.66 0.84 -6.91
CA LEU A 127 9.82 0.53 -5.74
C LEU A 127 9.95 -0.95 -5.36
N LYS A 128 10.37 -1.20 -4.12
CA LYS A 128 10.59 -2.52 -3.56
C LYS A 128 9.50 -2.97 -2.60
N THR A 129 8.88 -2.01 -1.92
CA THR A 129 7.99 -2.30 -0.79
C THR A 129 6.69 -1.51 -0.89
N PRO A 130 5.77 -1.86 -1.81
CA PRO A 130 4.39 -1.38 -1.76
C PRO A 130 3.63 -1.98 -0.57
N SER A 131 3.04 -1.10 0.23
CA SER A 131 2.12 -1.41 1.33
C SER A 131 0.82 -0.65 1.13
N LEU A 132 -0.29 -1.37 1.00
CA LEU A 132 -1.62 -0.81 0.83
C LEU A 132 -2.49 -1.28 1.99
N ALA A 133 -3.03 -0.35 2.76
CA ALA A 133 -4.02 -0.56 3.79
C ALA A 133 -5.31 0.16 3.38
N ALA A 134 -6.44 -0.53 3.35
CA ALA A 134 -7.73 0.05 2.99
C ALA A 134 -8.88 -0.68 3.69
N GLU A 135 -10.06 -0.08 3.85
CA GLU A 135 -11.22 -0.79 4.39
C GLU A 135 -11.56 -2.10 3.62
N SER A 136 -11.48 -2.07 2.29
CA SER A 136 -11.85 -3.20 1.43
C SER A 136 -10.71 -3.70 0.54
N MET A 137 -10.65 -5.03 0.34
CA MET A 137 -9.75 -5.67 -0.64
C MET A 137 -10.00 -5.18 -2.07
N ARG A 138 -11.21 -4.70 -2.37
CA ARG A 138 -11.55 -4.07 -3.65
C ARG A 138 -10.69 -2.84 -3.93
N HIS A 139 -10.40 -2.03 -2.90
CA HIS A 139 -9.56 -0.83 -3.04
C HIS A 139 -8.10 -1.21 -3.35
N CYS A 140 -7.56 -2.21 -2.65
CA CYS A 140 -6.24 -2.77 -2.97
C CYS A 140 -6.20 -3.29 -4.41
N ALA A 141 -7.23 -4.02 -4.85
CA ALA A 141 -7.33 -4.52 -6.22
C ALA A 141 -7.38 -3.39 -7.26
N ALA A 142 -8.06 -2.27 -6.97
CA ALA A 142 -8.13 -1.12 -7.85
C ALA A 142 -6.73 -0.49 -8.08
N ILE A 143 -5.95 -0.30 -7.02
CA ILE A 143 -4.57 0.18 -7.13
C ILE A 143 -3.70 -0.81 -7.91
N LEU A 144 -3.83 -2.11 -7.62
CA LEU A 144 -3.07 -3.14 -8.34
C LEU A 144 -3.40 -3.15 -9.83
N LYS A 145 -4.64 -2.88 -10.26
CA LYS A 145 -5.01 -2.85 -11.68
C LYS A 145 -4.27 -1.77 -12.48
N VAL A 146 -3.92 -0.66 -11.82
CA VAL A 146 -3.33 0.52 -12.46
C VAL A 146 -1.84 0.67 -12.21
N SER A 147 -1.28 -0.13 -11.29
CA SER A 147 0.12 -0.08 -10.88
C SER A 147 0.89 -1.30 -11.36
N ARG A 148 2.10 -1.09 -11.86
CA ARG A 148 3.07 -2.16 -12.10
C ARG A 148 4.21 -2.03 -11.12
N PHE A 149 4.47 -3.07 -10.33
CA PHE A 149 5.54 -3.07 -9.34
C PHE A 149 6.68 -3.97 -9.82
N ARG A 150 7.39 -3.52 -10.87
CA ARG A 150 8.42 -4.34 -11.55
C ARG A 150 9.57 -4.78 -10.65
N HIS A 151 9.82 -4.05 -9.59
CA HIS A 151 10.93 -4.29 -8.67
C HIS A 151 10.46 -4.63 -7.25
N ALA A 152 9.17 -4.90 -7.05
CA ALA A 152 8.64 -5.22 -5.73
C ALA A 152 9.24 -6.53 -5.20
N GLU A 153 9.93 -6.42 -4.07
CA GLU A 153 10.45 -7.56 -3.32
C GLU A 153 9.46 -7.99 -2.23
N LYS A 154 8.66 -7.04 -1.73
CA LYS A 154 7.68 -7.26 -0.68
C LYS A 154 6.39 -6.52 -0.98
N VAL A 155 5.26 -7.20 -0.89
CA VAL A 155 3.92 -6.60 -1.01
C VAL A 155 3.17 -6.83 0.29
N VAL A 156 2.61 -5.77 0.84
CA VAL A 156 1.74 -5.82 2.01
C VAL A 156 0.37 -5.27 1.63
N LEU A 157 -0.67 -6.08 1.83
CA LEU A 157 -2.05 -5.71 1.67
C LEU A 157 -2.76 -5.90 3.01
N HIS A 158 -3.35 -4.84 3.52
CA HIS A 158 -4.07 -4.83 4.78
C HIS A 158 -5.49 -4.32 4.57
N THR A 159 -6.47 -5.03 5.09
CA THR A 159 -7.84 -4.53 5.08
C THR A 159 -8.55 -4.69 6.41
N GLN A 160 -9.48 -3.78 6.66
CA GLN A 160 -10.19 -3.65 7.92
C GLN A 160 -11.71 -3.78 7.68
N MET A 161 -12.36 -4.65 8.45
CA MET A 161 -13.75 -4.52 8.90
C MET A 161 -14.81 -4.17 7.83
N SER A 162 -14.69 -4.67 6.60
CA SER A 162 -15.69 -4.45 5.55
C SER A 162 -16.45 -5.74 5.22
N GLU A 163 -17.77 -5.63 5.05
CA GLU A 163 -18.61 -6.70 4.46
C GLU A 163 -18.13 -7.09 3.04
N ASP A 164 -17.40 -6.19 2.38
CA ASP A 164 -16.81 -6.43 1.06
C ASP A 164 -15.52 -7.29 1.12
N ASN A 165 -15.01 -7.68 2.29
CA ASN A 165 -13.82 -8.54 2.38
C ASN A 165 -14.17 -10.02 2.11
N THR A 166 -14.69 -10.28 0.91
CA THR A 166 -15.09 -11.60 0.43
C THR A 166 -13.92 -12.38 -0.20
N THR A 167 -14.08 -13.70 -0.23
CA THR A 167 -13.28 -14.67 -0.99
C THR A 167 -13.08 -14.26 -2.45
N ASP A 168 -14.11 -13.69 -3.10
CA ASP A 168 -14.04 -13.21 -4.48
C ASP A 168 -13.07 -12.03 -4.63
N ASN A 169 -13.07 -11.08 -3.68
CA ASN A 169 -12.16 -9.95 -3.70
C ASN A 169 -10.72 -10.36 -3.42
N LEU A 170 -10.50 -11.30 -2.48
CA LEU A 170 -9.19 -11.91 -2.30
C LEU A 170 -8.72 -12.62 -3.58
N HIS A 171 -9.59 -13.41 -4.21
CA HIS A 171 -9.27 -14.09 -5.47
C HIS A 171 -8.90 -13.08 -6.57
N ALA A 172 -9.64 -11.97 -6.67
CA ALA A 172 -9.33 -10.91 -7.63
C ALA A 172 -7.94 -10.31 -7.39
N VAL A 173 -7.56 -10.04 -6.14
CA VAL A 173 -6.21 -9.57 -5.76
C VAL A 173 -5.15 -10.60 -6.14
N LEU A 174 -5.33 -11.87 -5.77
CA LEU A 174 -4.40 -12.95 -6.06
C LEU A 174 -4.19 -13.16 -7.57
N LYS A 175 -5.23 -12.93 -8.38
CA LYS A 175 -5.16 -13.00 -9.84
C LYS A 175 -4.38 -11.83 -10.44
N LEU A 176 -4.41 -10.65 -9.82
CA LEU A 176 -3.72 -9.46 -10.31
C LEU A 176 -2.23 -9.49 -10.02
N LEU A 177 -1.79 -10.01 -8.87
CA LEU A 177 -0.39 -9.98 -8.45
C LEU A 177 0.60 -10.52 -9.51
N PRO A 178 0.39 -11.71 -10.12
CA PRO A 178 1.31 -12.23 -11.14
C PRO A 178 1.32 -11.42 -12.43
N ALA A 179 0.30 -10.61 -12.71
CA ALA A 179 0.23 -9.76 -13.89
C ALA A 179 0.96 -8.42 -13.68
N GLN A 180 1.05 -7.95 -12.44
CA GLN A 180 1.60 -6.64 -12.09
C GLN A 180 3.03 -6.72 -11.53
N ILE A 181 3.46 -7.91 -11.11
CA ILE A 181 4.74 -8.14 -10.45
C ILE A 181 5.49 -9.26 -11.18
N PRO A 182 6.73 -9.03 -11.63
CA PRO A 182 7.56 -10.06 -12.21
C PRO A 182 7.74 -11.24 -11.27
N HIS A 183 7.60 -12.44 -11.86
CA HIS A 183 7.63 -13.73 -11.19
C HIS A 183 8.90 -14.00 -10.35
N ASP A 184 10.00 -13.33 -10.68
CA ASP A 184 11.30 -13.45 -10.04
C ASP A 184 11.60 -12.36 -9.00
N SER A 185 10.78 -11.30 -8.93
CA SER A 185 11.04 -10.16 -8.04
C SER A 185 10.49 -10.35 -6.62
N LEU A 186 9.26 -10.87 -6.51
CA LEU A 186 8.54 -10.94 -5.24
C LEU A 186 9.09 -12.05 -4.33
N LYS A 187 9.51 -11.66 -3.13
CA LYS A 187 10.03 -12.55 -2.08
C LYS A 187 9.07 -12.68 -0.91
N GLU A 188 8.32 -11.63 -0.60
CA GLU A 188 7.40 -11.60 0.54
C GLU A 188 6.02 -11.10 0.12
N LEU A 189 4.98 -11.88 0.43
CA LEU A 189 3.60 -11.46 0.28
C LEU A 189 2.91 -11.56 1.63
N VAL A 190 2.34 -10.45 2.06
CA VAL A 190 1.52 -10.37 3.27
C VAL A 190 0.15 -9.84 2.87
N ILE A 191 -0.87 -10.63 3.12
CA ILE A 191 -2.27 -10.27 2.96
C ILE A 191 -2.92 -10.45 4.32
N THR A 192 -3.50 -9.39 4.83
CA THR A 192 -4.21 -9.37 6.11
C THR A 192 -5.57 -8.78 5.85
N SER A 193 -6.62 -9.50 6.22
CA SER A 193 -8.00 -9.08 6.04
C SER A 193 -8.74 -9.35 7.33
N VAL A 194 -9.01 -8.29 8.08
CA VAL A 194 -9.92 -8.36 9.22
C VAL A 194 -11.33 -8.21 8.65
N GLY A 195 -12.19 -9.17 8.93
CA GLY A 195 -13.57 -9.21 8.46
C GLY A 195 -14.53 -8.84 9.58
N VAL A 196 -15.81 -9.14 9.38
CA VAL A 196 -16.80 -9.14 10.45
C VAL A 196 -16.88 -10.55 11.02
N ASP A 197 -16.68 -10.68 12.33
CA ASP A 197 -16.75 -11.94 13.07
C ASP A 197 -17.98 -12.76 12.65
N GLY A 198 -17.75 -14.02 12.25
CA GLY A 198 -18.83 -14.98 11.92
C GLY A 198 -19.05 -15.24 10.44
N SER A 199 -18.18 -14.76 9.54
CA SER A 199 -18.19 -15.17 8.14
C SER A 199 -18.01 -16.69 7.98
N GLU A 200 -18.97 -17.35 7.32
CA GLU A 200 -18.87 -18.77 6.93
C GLU A 200 -18.08 -18.97 5.62
N GLU A 201 -17.49 -17.91 5.08
CA GLU A 201 -16.78 -18.00 3.81
C GLU A 201 -15.56 -18.92 3.90
N VAL A 202 -15.37 -19.69 2.84
CA VAL A 202 -14.30 -20.67 2.72
C VAL A 202 -13.35 -20.26 1.60
N ILE A 203 -12.09 -20.03 1.95
CA ILE A 203 -11.02 -19.88 0.95
C ILE A 203 -10.51 -21.28 0.61
N ASP A 204 -10.74 -21.66 -0.63
CA ASP A 204 -10.11 -22.84 -1.21
C ASP A 204 -8.63 -22.55 -1.53
N LEU A 205 -7.73 -23.40 -1.04
CA LEU A 205 -6.29 -23.32 -1.29
C LEU A 205 -5.94 -23.21 -2.78
N ARG A 206 -6.78 -23.74 -3.68
CA ARG A 206 -6.61 -23.63 -5.14
C ARG A 206 -6.55 -22.18 -5.63
N CYS A 207 -7.09 -21.21 -4.88
CA CYS A 207 -6.94 -19.79 -5.19
C CYS A 207 -5.46 -19.35 -5.14
N LEU A 208 -4.63 -19.99 -4.32
CA LEU A 208 -3.20 -19.71 -4.24
C LEU A 208 -2.42 -20.23 -5.44
N PHE A 209 -2.99 -21.13 -6.24
CA PHE A 209 -2.35 -21.59 -7.49
C PHE A 209 -2.17 -20.45 -8.50
N LEU A 210 -2.90 -19.34 -8.34
CA LEU A 210 -2.67 -18.12 -9.11
C LEU A 210 -1.27 -17.57 -8.90
N LEU A 211 -0.69 -17.76 -7.71
CA LEU A 211 0.65 -17.30 -7.34
C LEU A 211 1.76 -18.33 -7.67
N GLN A 212 1.43 -19.47 -8.28
CA GLN A 212 2.42 -20.53 -8.58
C GLN A 212 3.59 -20.07 -9.45
N LYS A 213 3.40 -19.00 -10.23
CA LYS A 213 4.44 -18.46 -11.09
C LYS A 213 5.52 -17.70 -10.31
N ILE A 214 5.25 -17.31 -9.06
CA ILE A 214 6.16 -16.51 -8.23
C ILE A 214 7.15 -17.44 -7.51
N SER A 215 8.11 -17.98 -8.25
CA SER A 215 9.03 -19.02 -7.77
C SER A 215 10.07 -18.54 -6.73
N ASN A 216 10.28 -17.22 -6.64
CA ASN A 216 11.20 -16.61 -5.67
C ASN A 216 10.54 -16.24 -4.33
N LEU A 217 9.27 -16.62 -4.13
CA LEU A 217 8.56 -16.38 -2.88
C LEU A 217 9.22 -17.14 -1.72
N ARG A 218 9.56 -16.39 -0.66
CA ARG A 218 10.20 -16.88 0.58
C ARG A 218 9.26 -16.83 1.77
N SER A 219 8.35 -15.86 1.79
CA SER A 219 7.37 -15.69 2.85
C SER A 219 5.99 -15.44 2.26
N LEU A 220 5.02 -16.25 2.63
CA LEU A 220 3.61 -16.04 2.36
C LEU A 220 2.85 -15.97 3.68
N CYS A 221 2.17 -14.85 3.91
CA CYS A 221 1.25 -14.67 5.02
C CYS A 221 -0.12 -14.28 4.48
N ILE A 222 -1.12 -15.10 4.76
CA ILE A 222 -2.53 -14.79 4.53
C ILE A 222 -3.20 -14.96 5.87
N ASP A 223 -3.56 -13.84 6.48
CA ASP A 223 -4.37 -13.78 7.70
C ASP A 223 -5.72 -13.22 7.33
N THR A 224 -6.76 -14.00 7.55
CA THR A 224 -8.12 -13.72 7.09
C THR A 224 -9.10 -14.37 8.05
N GLU A 225 -10.31 -13.85 8.19
CA GLU A 225 -11.34 -14.50 9.01
C GLU A 225 -11.98 -15.71 8.32
N CYS A 226 -11.89 -15.77 6.99
CA CYS A 226 -12.41 -16.88 6.20
C CYS A 226 -11.71 -18.19 6.59
N ARG A 227 -12.46 -19.29 6.56
CA ARG A 227 -11.90 -20.62 6.80
C ARG A 227 -11.06 -21.04 5.60
N VAL A 228 -9.78 -21.30 5.80
CA VAL A 228 -8.91 -21.84 4.75
C VAL A 228 -9.06 -23.36 4.71
N VAL A 229 -9.54 -23.90 3.59
CA VAL A 229 -9.59 -25.35 3.36
C VAL A 229 -8.35 -25.77 2.61
N VAL A 230 -7.61 -26.69 3.22
CA VAL A 230 -6.31 -27.17 2.77
C VAL A 230 -6.40 -28.67 2.55
N ASP A 231 -5.96 -29.14 1.39
CA ASP A 231 -5.77 -30.55 1.09
C ASP A 231 -4.29 -30.86 0.80
N ASP A 232 -3.88 -32.10 1.06
CA ASP A 232 -2.47 -32.51 0.96
C ASP A 232 -1.94 -32.42 -0.48
N ALA A 233 -2.77 -32.71 -1.48
CA ALA A 233 -2.38 -32.69 -2.89
C ALA A 233 -2.10 -31.25 -3.38
N GLY A 234 -2.90 -30.29 -2.93
CA GLY A 234 -2.74 -28.88 -3.18
C GLY A 234 -1.52 -28.31 -2.48
N LEU A 235 -1.28 -28.69 -1.23
CA LEU A 235 -0.04 -28.35 -0.52
C LEU A 235 1.20 -28.88 -1.23
N GLU A 236 1.18 -30.14 -1.69
CA GLU A 236 2.31 -30.73 -2.42
C GLU A 236 2.56 -29.98 -3.74
N THR A 237 1.49 -29.57 -4.42
CA THR A 237 1.58 -28.76 -5.64
C THR A 237 2.19 -27.38 -5.37
N LEU A 238 1.76 -26.70 -4.30
CA LEU A 238 2.32 -25.41 -3.88
C LEU A 238 3.78 -25.52 -3.44
N ALA A 239 4.13 -26.57 -2.70
CA ALA A 239 5.50 -26.82 -2.27
C ALA A 239 6.46 -26.98 -3.46
N LYS A 240 6.00 -27.62 -4.55
CA LYS A 240 6.76 -27.72 -5.82
C LYS A 240 6.87 -26.37 -6.54
N ALA A 241 5.81 -25.55 -6.50
CA ALA A 241 5.79 -24.24 -7.16
C ALA A 241 6.66 -23.18 -6.45
N TRP A 242 6.83 -23.28 -5.13
CA TRP A 242 7.59 -22.34 -4.32
C TRP A 242 8.77 -23.01 -3.61
N PRO A 243 9.80 -23.45 -4.35
CA PRO A 243 10.92 -24.20 -3.79
C PRO A 243 11.75 -23.40 -2.77
N ASN A 244 11.60 -22.07 -2.75
CA ASN A 244 12.31 -21.16 -1.85
C ASN A 244 11.49 -20.74 -0.61
N LEU A 245 10.28 -21.28 -0.43
CA LEU A 245 9.39 -20.87 0.65
C LEU A 245 9.94 -21.30 2.01
N GLN A 246 10.18 -20.33 2.89
CA GLN A 246 10.70 -20.54 4.24
C GLN A 246 9.60 -20.34 5.30
N LYS A 247 8.61 -19.51 4.99
CA LYS A 247 7.53 -19.13 5.90
C LYS A 247 6.19 -19.21 5.18
N LEU A 248 5.28 -20.00 5.73
CA LEU A 248 3.90 -20.09 5.29
C LEU A 248 3.00 -19.88 6.50
N PHE A 249 2.19 -18.83 6.46
CA PHE A 249 1.18 -18.53 7.46
C PHE A 249 -0.17 -18.44 6.76
N LEU A 250 -1.07 -19.37 7.09
CA LEU A 250 -2.46 -19.37 6.67
C LEU A 250 -3.27 -19.30 7.97
N ILE A 251 -3.57 -18.09 8.42
CA ILE A 251 -4.12 -17.82 9.75
C ILE A 251 -5.59 -17.47 9.60
N GLN A 252 -6.41 -18.01 10.51
CA GLN A 252 -7.83 -17.69 10.61
C GLN A 252 -8.08 -16.73 11.78
N GLY A 253 -8.32 -15.45 11.49
CA GLY A 253 -8.88 -14.47 12.42
C GLY A 253 -8.12 -14.26 13.74
N ARG A 254 -6.80 -14.48 13.78
CA ARG A 254 -6.00 -14.19 14.98
C ARG A 254 -5.22 -12.91 14.76
N SER A 255 -5.64 -11.85 15.44
CA SER A 255 -4.91 -10.58 15.51
C SER A 255 -3.40 -10.84 15.62
N LEU A 256 -2.66 -10.49 14.56
CA LEU A 256 -1.21 -10.64 14.44
C LEU A 256 -0.42 -9.77 15.43
N ALA A 257 -1.05 -9.19 16.47
CA ALA A 257 -0.39 -8.43 17.53
C ALA A 257 0.76 -9.19 18.24
N SER A 258 0.90 -10.50 17.99
CA SER A 258 1.96 -11.36 18.51
C SER A 258 3.05 -11.77 17.50
N PHE A 259 2.93 -11.38 16.22
CA PHE A 259 3.97 -11.67 15.23
C PHE A 259 4.93 -10.47 15.08
N PRO A 260 6.25 -10.68 15.16
CA PRO A 260 7.22 -9.65 14.81
C PRO A 260 7.26 -9.51 13.29
N VAL A 261 6.20 -8.94 12.71
CA VAL A 261 6.34 -8.26 11.42
C VAL A 261 7.24 -7.08 11.74
N GLY A 262 8.41 -6.99 11.10
CA GLY A 262 9.38 -5.90 11.25
C GLY A 262 8.86 -4.53 10.75
N VAL A 263 7.62 -4.22 11.06
CA VAL A 263 6.92 -2.96 10.90
C VAL A 263 6.32 -2.68 12.28
N ASN A 264 7.09 -2.04 13.15
CA ASN A 264 6.48 -1.22 14.20
C ASN A 264 5.93 0.02 13.49
N PRO A 265 4.62 0.29 13.45
CA PRO A 265 4.10 1.54 12.91
C PRO A 265 4.36 2.75 13.83
N THR A 266 4.95 2.57 15.01
CA THR A 266 4.99 3.61 16.06
C THR A 266 6.28 3.64 16.88
N THR A 267 7.45 3.65 16.22
CA THR A 267 8.67 4.16 16.88
C THR A 267 9.07 5.48 16.24
N LEU A 268 8.39 6.54 16.68
CA LEU A 268 9.02 7.85 16.82
C LEU A 268 10.16 7.66 17.83
N ASP A 269 11.36 7.39 17.33
CA ASP A 269 12.57 7.60 18.11
C ASP A 269 12.65 9.10 18.41
N HIS A 270 12.19 9.48 19.60
CA HIS A 270 12.51 10.78 20.19
C HIS A 270 14.00 10.79 20.53
N ALA A 271 14.78 11.41 19.64
CA ALA A 271 16.10 11.95 19.93
C ALA A 271 16.05 13.48 19.81
#